data_AF-A0A1H7AHJ7-F1
#
_entry.id   AF-A0A1H7AHJ7-F1
#
_cell.length_a   1.000
_cell.length_b   1.000
_cell.length_c   1.000
_cell.angle_alpha   90.00
_cell.angle_beta   90.00
_cell.angle_gamma   90.00
#
_symmetry.space_group_name_H-M   'P 1'
#
loop_
_entity.id
_entity.type
_entity.pdbx_description
1 polymer ?
#
loop_
_entity_poly.entity_id
_entity_poly.type
_entity_poly.pdbx_seq_one_letter_code
_entity_poly.pdbx_strand_id
1 'polypeptide(L)'
;MKNLFNGVKIAALFVAMGLAFSCSKSDPVAATSCEKNAEKVSEAGTAYASDPTSTAKCEAYKSAVNSFFKSCPAYYSGAAKDALDEFLKTPCN
;
A
#
# COMPACT_ATOMS: atom_id res chain seq x y z
N MET A 1 9.63 -40.99 11.78
CA MET A 1 9.28 -39.59 11.49
C MET A 1 10.36 -38.72 12.09
N LYS A 2 11.24 -38.19 11.25
CA LYS A 2 12.46 -37.46 11.64
C LYS A 2 12.13 -35.96 11.70
N ASN A 3 12.34 -35.39 12.88
CA ASN A 3 12.91 -34.07 13.14
C ASN A 3 12.49 -32.92 12.20
N LEU A 4 11.41 -32.22 12.56
CA LEU A 4 11.10 -30.85 12.09
C LEU A 4 10.78 -29.90 13.27
N PHE A 5 11.36 -30.19 14.45
CA PHE A 5 11.62 -29.18 15.49
C PHE A 5 12.91 -28.44 15.10
N ASN A 6 12.82 -27.19 14.60
CA ASN A 6 13.77 -26.09 14.87
C ASN A 6 13.67 -24.84 13.96
N GLY A 7 12.72 -24.74 13.02
CA GLY A 7 12.66 -23.57 12.10
C GLY A 7 11.51 -22.57 12.31
N VAL A 8 10.47 -22.94 13.06
CA VAL A 8 9.18 -22.21 13.08
C VAL A 8 8.96 -21.54 14.43
N LYS A 9 9.82 -20.59 14.81
CA LYS A 9 9.55 -19.68 15.94
C LYS A 9 9.68 -18.19 15.61
N ILE A 10 9.94 -17.85 14.34
CA ILE A 10 10.14 -16.44 13.89
C ILE A 10 8.98 -15.95 13.00
N ALA A 11 7.96 -16.77 12.73
CA ALA A 11 6.81 -16.37 11.89
C ALA A 11 5.62 -15.77 12.66
N ALA A 12 5.61 -15.85 14.00
CA ALA A 12 4.45 -15.43 14.80
C ALA A 12 4.49 -13.95 15.25
N LEU A 13 5.58 -13.24 15.00
CA LEU A 13 5.78 -11.87 15.51
C LEU A 13 5.34 -10.76 14.54
N PHE A 14 5.00 -11.09 13.29
CA PHE A 14 4.53 -10.11 12.31
C PHE A 14 2.99 -10.01 12.19
N VAL A 15 2.24 -10.94 12.79
CA VAL A 15 0.76 -10.93 12.73
C VAL A 15 0.13 -10.08 13.85
N ALA A 16 0.88 -9.75 14.91
CA ALA A 16 0.36 -8.97 16.04
C ALA A 16 0.29 -7.45 15.79
N MET A 17 0.90 -6.94 14.71
CA MET A 17 0.87 -5.50 14.40
C MET A 17 -0.31 -5.08 13.50
N GLY A 18 -1.20 -6.03 13.15
CA GLY A 18 -2.43 -5.76 12.39
C GLY A 18 -3.67 -5.44 13.24
N LEU A 19 -3.58 -5.54 14.57
CA LEU A 19 -4.74 -5.39 15.46
C LEU A 19 -4.81 -4.05 16.20
N ALA A 20 -3.90 -3.11 15.92
CA ALA A 20 -3.89 -1.78 16.56
C ALA A 20 -4.75 -0.72 15.82
N PHE A 21 -5.42 -1.06 14.71
CA PHE A 21 -6.36 -0.14 14.03
C PHE A 21 -7.79 -0.17 14.62
N SER A 22 -7.99 -0.74 15.80
CA SER A 22 -9.16 -0.41 16.62
C SER A 22 -8.95 0.94 17.33
N CYS A 23 -9.04 2.05 16.59
CA CYS A 23 -9.20 3.37 17.19
C CYS A 23 -10.26 4.21 16.45
N SER A 24 -11.42 4.23 17.09
CA SER A 24 -12.36 5.36 17.21
C SER A 24 -13.16 5.79 15.97
N LYS A 25 -14.46 5.45 16.06
CA LYS A 25 -15.63 6.17 15.52
C LYS A 25 -15.29 7.52 14.87
N SER A 26 -15.26 7.55 13.55
CA SER A 26 -15.46 8.74 12.72
C SER A 26 -16.09 8.24 11.42
N ASP A 27 -17.11 8.96 10.96
CA ASP A 27 -18.12 8.60 9.96
C ASP A 27 -17.71 7.66 8.78
N PRO A 28 -18.64 6.82 8.29
CA PRO A 28 -18.36 5.67 7.40
C PRO A 28 -17.95 6.01 5.95
N VAL A 29 -17.61 7.27 5.63
CA VAL A 29 -17.36 7.69 4.23
C VAL A 29 -15.88 7.68 3.85
N ALA A 30 -14.94 7.66 4.82
CA ALA A 30 -13.49 7.72 4.54
C ALA A 30 -12.73 6.38 4.70
N ALA A 31 -13.15 5.52 5.63
CA ALA A 31 -12.40 4.29 5.94
C ALA A 31 -12.43 3.26 4.80
N THR A 32 -13.61 3.01 4.22
CA THR A 32 -13.80 1.98 3.19
C THR A 32 -13.18 2.32 1.83
N SER A 33 -13.04 3.60 1.51
CA SER A 33 -12.38 4.05 0.26
C SER A 33 -10.86 3.97 0.38
N CYS A 34 -10.32 4.25 1.57
CA CYS A 34 -8.90 4.20 1.83
C CYS A 34 -8.36 2.76 1.74
N GLU A 35 -9.01 1.80 2.41
CA GLU A 35 -8.63 0.40 2.38
C GLU A 35 -8.72 -0.20 0.97
N LYS A 36 -9.82 0.07 0.25
CA LYS A 36 -9.99 -0.41 -1.14
C LYS A 36 -8.95 0.16 -2.10
N ASN A 37 -8.55 1.41 -1.94
CA ASN A 37 -7.51 1.99 -2.80
C ASN A 37 -6.10 1.51 -2.37
N ALA A 38 -5.89 1.16 -1.10
CA ALA A 38 -4.64 0.53 -0.65
C ALA A 38 -4.44 -0.82 -1.34
N GLU A 39 -5.49 -1.64 -1.45
CA GLU A 39 -5.46 -2.92 -2.17
C GLU A 39 -5.07 -2.71 -3.64
N LYS A 40 -5.68 -1.73 -4.32
CA LYS A 40 -5.33 -1.38 -5.71
C LYS A 40 -3.88 -0.92 -5.87
N VAL A 41 -3.32 -0.21 -4.89
CA VAL A 41 -1.89 0.17 -4.91
C VAL A 41 -1.02 -1.08 -4.82
N SER A 42 -1.36 -2.03 -3.96
CA SER A 42 -0.63 -3.30 -3.82
C SER A 42 -0.68 -4.13 -5.11
N GLU A 43 -1.86 -4.26 -5.72
CA GLU A 43 -2.04 -4.98 -6.99
C GLU A 43 -1.26 -4.34 -8.13
N ALA A 44 -1.41 -3.03 -8.32
CA ALA A 44 -0.72 -2.30 -9.39
C ALA A 44 0.80 -2.27 -9.16
N GLY A 45 1.24 -2.19 -7.90
CA GLY A 45 2.66 -2.27 -7.52
C GLY A 45 3.24 -3.64 -7.83
N THR A 46 2.50 -4.72 -7.54
CA THR A 46 2.92 -6.09 -7.87
C THR A 46 2.97 -6.31 -9.38
N ALA A 47 1.99 -5.79 -10.12
CA ALA A 47 1.96 -5.86 -11.58
C ALA A 47 3.15 -5.13 -12.21
N TYR A 48 3.46 -3.91 -11.73
CA TYR A 48 4.63 -3.16 -12.16
C TYR A 48 5.94 -3.84 -11.77
N ALA A 49 6.06 -4.36 -10.55
CA ALA A 49 7.26 -5.07 -10.11
C ALA A 49 7.54 -6.34 -10.94
N SER A 50 6.49 -6.98 -11.46
CA SER A 50 6.61 -8.14 -12.35
C SER A 50 7.03 -7.77 -13.78
N ASP A 51 6.91 -6.50 -14.17
CA ASP A 51 7.28 -5.98 -15.50
C ASP A 51 7.54 -4.46 -15.41
N PRO A 52 8.72 -4.08 -14.88
CA PRO A 52 9.05 -2.69 -14.59
C PRO A 52 9.37 -1.86 -15.85
N THR A 53 9.46 -2.52 -17.01
CA THR A 53 9.67 -1.90 -18.33
C THR A 53 8.36 -1.47 -18.99
N SER A 54 7.21 -1.91 -18.48
CA SER A 54 5.92 -1.54 -19.04
C SER A 54 5.49 -0.15 -18.57
N THR A 55 5.49 0.81 -19.50
CA THR A 55 4.97 2.17 -19.29
C THR A 55 3.53 2.14 -18.74
N ALA A 56 2.68 1.29 -19.31
CA ALA A 56 1.27 1.17 -18.91
C ALA A 56 1.12 0.69 -17.45
N LYS A 57 1.94 -0.26 -16.99
CA LYS A 57 1.89 -0.75 -15.61
C LYS A 57 2.45 0.28 -14.62
N CYS A 58 3.48 1.02 -15.02
CA CYS A 58 4.00 2.16 -14.25
C CYS A 58 2.94 3.25 -14.08
N GLU A 59 2.26 3.65 -15.16
CA GLU A 59 1.20 4.66 -15.08
C GLU A 59 0.01 4.19 -14.26
N ALA A 60 -0.39 2.93 -14.39
CA ALA A 60 -1.44 2.32 -13.56
C ALA A 60 -1.06 2.36 -12.08
N TYR A 61 0.18 2.04 -11.73
CA TYR A 61 0.68 2.12 -10.36
C TYR A 61 0.66 3.57 -9.83
N LYS A 62 1.17 4.52 -10.60
CA LYS A 62 1.15 5.96 -10.25
C LYS A 62 -0.27 6.47 -10.03
N SER A 63 -1.20 6.08 -10.88
CA SER A 63 -2.62 6.43 -10.75
C SER A 63 -3.26 5.83 -9.49
N ALA A 64 -2.94 4.58 -9.16
CA ALA A 64 -3.41 3.94 -7.93
C ALA A 64 -2.88 4.65 -6.69
N VAL A 65 -1.59 5.01 -6.66
CA VAL A 65 -0.96 5.73 -5.54
C VAL A 65 -1.60 7.12 -5.36
N ASN A 66 -1.81 7.87 -6.44
CA ASN A 66 -2.52 9.16 -6.40
C ASN A 66 -3.95 9.02 -5.83
N SER A 67 -4.67 8.00 -6.29
CA SER A 67 -6.05 7.74 -5.85
C SER A 67 -6.12 7.36 -4.38
N PHE A 68 -5.18 6.54 -3.91
CA PHE A 68 -5.03 6.19 -2.50
C PHE A 68 -4.82 7.44 -1.64
N PHE A 69 -3.82 8.26 -1.95
CA PHE A 69 -3.54 9.47 -1.17
C PHE A 69 -4.69 10.47 -1.16
N LYS A 70 -5.41 10.64 -2.28
CA LYS A 70 -6.62 11.48 -2.33
C LYS A 70 -7.77 10.91 -1.49
N SER A 71 -7.90 9.59 -1.43
CA SER A 71 -8.94 8.91 -0.64
C SER A 71 -8.61 8.80 0.85
N CYS A 72 -7.34 9.00 1.24
CA CYS A 72 -6.88 8.89 2.60
C CYS A 72 -6.23 10.20 3.10
N PRO A 73 -7.01 11.23 3.43
CA PRO A 73 -6.49 12.51 3.88
C PRO A 73 -5.61 12.40 5.14
N ALA A 74 -5.83 11.37 5.97
CA ALA A 74 -4.99 11.07 7.14
C ALA A 74 -3.52 10.77 6.81
N TYR A 75 -3.25 10.17 5.63
CA TYR A 75 -1.89 9.91 5.15
C TYR A 75 -1.36 11.02 4.23
N TYR A 76 -2.23 11.97 3.86
CA TYR A 76 -1.93 13.05 2.91
C TYR A 76 -1.49 14.34 3.63
N SER A 77 -0.42 14.24 4.43
CA SER A 77 0.24 15.39 5.08
C SER A 77 1.19 16.12 4.12
N GLY A 78 1.72 17.29 4.52
CA GLY A 78 2.59 18.12 3.67
C GLY A 78 3.76 17.37 3.03
N ALA A 79 4.56 16.65 3.82
CA ALA A 79 5.69 15.88 3.28
C ALA A 79 5.27 14.72 2.36
N ALA A 80 4.09 14.13 2.59
CA ALA A 80 3.55 13.08 1.72
C ALA A 80 3.02 13.64 0.39
N LYS A 81 2.57 14.91 0.36
CA LYS A 81 2.19 15.61 -0.87
C LYS A 81 3.38 15.81 -1.79
N ASP A 82 4.46 16.37 -1.27
CA ASP A 82 5.65 16.66 -2.07
C ASP A 82 6.27 15.38 -2.64
N ALA A 83 6.37 14.33 -1.81
CA ALA A 83 6.83 13.01 -2.24
C ALA A 83 5.90 12.38 -3.29
N LEU A 84 4.58 12.54 -3.15
CA LEU A 84 3.63 12.08 -4.15
C LEU A 84 3.80 12.84 -5.47
N ASP A 85 3.92 14.16 -5.43
CA ASP A 85 4.07 14.97 -6.63
C ASP A 85 5.40 14.68 -7.36
N GLU A 86 6.49 14.46 -6.63
CA GLU A 86 7.76 14.02 -7.19
C GLU A 86 7.65 12.63 -7.83
N PHE A 87 7.01 11.69 -7.13
CA PHE A 87 6.72 10.37 -7.66
C PHE A 87 5.87 10.43 -8.94
N LEU A 88 4.84 11.28 -8.96
CA LEU A 88 3.96 11.48 -10.11
C LEU A 88 4.66 12.17 -11.29
N LYS A 89 5.71 12.96 -11.06
CA LYS A 89 6.54 13.58 -12.10
C LYS A 89 7.63 12.66 -12.66
N THR A 90 8.01 11.63 -11.92
CA THR A 90 9.02 10.66 -12.36
C THR A 90 8.52 9.96 -13.63
N PRO A 91 9.21 10.06 -14.77
CA PRO A 91 8.74 9.47 -16.01
C PRO A 91 8.62 7.95 -15.90
N CYS A 92 7.58 7.39 -16.51
CA CYS A 92 7.54 5.96 -16.78
C CYS A 92 8.39 5.69 -18.02
N ASN A 93 9.25 4.67 -17.95
CA ASN A 93 10.14 4.25 -19.04
C ASN A 93 9.39 4.03 -20.37
#